data_AF-A0AA35V7S6-F1
#
_entry.id   AF-A0AA35V7S6-F1
#
_cell.length_a   1.000
_cell.length_b   1.000
_cell.length_c   1.000
_cell.angle_alpha   90.00
_cell.angle_beta   90.00
_cell.angle_gamma   90.00
#
_symmetry.space_group_name_H-M   'P 1'
#
loop_
_entity.id
_entity.type
_entity.pdbx_description
1 polymer ?
#
loop_
_entity_poly.entity_id
_entity_poly.type
_entity_poly.pdbx_seq_one_letter_code
_entity_poly.pdbx_strand_id
1 'polypeptide(L)'
;MARSISKPPTLLSKTLTALRAIAARHGGQLKTELGAIDEKDQRVVDELFEEELDRRLREDDEFHRISDEIMDEIELRFALLTDGTVRRNKQGCPQSWCWETEDREAFIKTVTRFSSNHKPRFGRLLTPLVNGVWVAGPFLPKWNNGQQPKLVLLDGEGLGHTPKSVAAISTSLTRRIEAADAIVLVDNAVQPMHAAPVAAMKEMITSGSASKLLLMFTHFEEVKGDNLGNAADREQHVLASIGEELGPFAERALRSRLKEACFFVGGIDASLDPTKKSHKRTVGQLQLLADGHRQHR
;
A
#
# COMPACT_ATOMS: atom_id res chain seq x y z
N MET A 1 -17.46 -20.79 27.51
CA MET A 1 -18.40 -20.66 26.39
C MET A 1 -17.67 -19.99 25.24
N ALA A 2 -17.45 -20.68 24.13
CA ALA A 2 -16.82 -20.07 22.95
C ALA A 2 -17.82 -19.09 22.32
N ARG A 3 -17.55 -17.77 22.42
CA ARG A 3 -18.34 -16.75 21.71
C ARG A 3 -18.18 -16.99 20.20
N SER A 4 -19.29 -17.16 19.49
CA SER A 4 -19.28 -17.29 18.03
C SER A 4 -18.96 -15.94 17.41
N ILE A 5 -18.04 -15.93 16.46
CA ILE A 5 -17.72 -14.75 15.65
C ILE A 5 -18.97 -14.32 14.90
N SER A 6 -19.31 -13.04 15.03
CA SER A 6 -20.46 -12.49 14.32
C SER A 6 -20.13 -12.44 12.83
N LYS A 7 -21.14 -12.63 11.95
CA LYS A 7 -20.90 -12.38 10.53
C LYS A 7 -20.58 -10.87 10.39
N PRO A 8 -19.43 -10.49 9.79
CA PRO A 8 -19.00 -9.09 9.73
C PRO A 8 -20.06 -8.13 9.16
N PRO A 9 -20.82 -8.49 8.10
CA PRO A 9 -21.84 -7.60 7.56
C PRO A 9 -22.97 -7.29 8.55
N THR A 10 -23.34 -8.25 9.41
CA THR A 10 -24.42 -8.08 10.37
C THR A 10 -24.04 -7.23 11.56
N LEU A 11 -22.82 -7.38 12.08
CA LEU A 11 -22.34 -6.51 13.16
C LEU A 11 -22.20 -5.08 12.65
N LEU A 12 -21.47 -4.87 11.56
CA LEU A 12 -21.23 -3.53 11.01
C LEU A 12 -22.53 -2.82 10.62
N SER A 13 -23.52 -3.55 10.06
CA SER A 13 -24.82 -2.96 9.75
C SER A 13 -25.62 -2.55 10.99
N LYS A 14 -25.53 -3.32 12.09
CA LYS A 14 -26.17 -2.97 13.35
C LYS A 14 -25.49 -1.77 14.00
N THR A 15 -24.17 -1.81 14.10
CA THR A 15 -23.32 -0.72 14.59
C THR A 15 -23.58 0.57 13.83
N LEU A 16 -23.63 0.52 12.49
CA LEU A 16 -23.88 1.71 11.67
C LEU A 16 -25.27 2.30 11.92
N THR A 17 -26.28 1.45 12.05
CA THR A 17 -27.65 1.89 12.38
C THR A 17 -27.69 2.58 13.73
N ALA A 18 -27.05 1.99 14.75
CA ALA A 18 -27.01 2.55 16.10
C ALA A 18 -26.23 3.88 16.14
N LEU A 19 -25.04 3.95 15.51
CA LEU A 19 -24.27 5.19 15.41
C LEU A 19 -25.02 6.31 14.70
N ARG A 20 -25.80 5.98 13.65
CA ARG A 20 -26.67 6.97 12.97
C ARG A 20 -27.76 7.49 13.90
N ALA A 21 -28.35 6.63 14.73
CA ALA A 21 -29.37 7.04 15.70
C ALA A 21 -28.78 7.95 16.79
N ILE A 22 -27.61 7.59 17.33
CA ILE A 22 -26.87 8.40 18.32
C ILE A 22 -26.50 9.77 17.72
N ALA A 23 -25.94 9.79 16.52
CA ALA A 23 -25.58 11.03 15.83
C ALA A 23 -26.79 11.93 15.56
N ALA A 24 -27.92 11.36 15.13
CA ALA A 24 -29.15 12.12 14.92
C ALA A 24 -29.72 12.69 16.23
N ARG A 25 -29.68 11.91 17.32
CA ARG A 25 -30.13 12.34 18.66
C ARG A 25 -29.29 13.51 19.18
N HIS A 26 -27.97 13.32 19.29
CA HIS A 26 -27.09 14.35 19.83
C HIS A 26 -26.97 15.55 18.92
N GLY A 27 -26.86 15.34 17.60
CA GLY A 27 -26.78 16.44 16.64
C GLY A 27 -28.06 17.27 16.57
N GLY A 28 -29.24 16.66 16.70
CA GLY A 28 -30.51 17.38 16.75
C GLY A 28 -30.66 18.23 18.01
N GLN A 29 -30.22 17.71 19.16
CA GLN A 29 -30.21 18.46 20.42
C GLN A 29 -29.24 19.64 20.34
N LEU A 30 -28.00 19.40 19.90
CA LEU A 30 -26.97 20.44 19.77
C LEU A 30 -27.40 21.59 18.84
N LYS A 31 -27.95 21.27 17.67
CA LYS A 31 -28.41 22.30 16.71
C LYS A 31 -29.47 23.21 17.32
N THR A 32 -30.33 22.64 18.15
CA THR A 32 -31.39 23.39 18.84
C THR A 32 -30.81 24.30 19.93
N GLU A 33 -29.86 23.78 20.71
CA GLU A 33 -29.24 24.50 21.83
C GLU A 33 -28.29 25.61 21.38
N LEU A 34 -27.52 25.36 20.32
CA LEU A 34 -26.54 26.32 19.78
C LEU A 34 -27.17 27.42 18.92
N GLY A 35 -28.47 27.33 18.60
CA GLY A 35 -29.13 28.32 17.75
C GLY A 35 -28.42 28.51 16.42
N ALA A 36 -27.92 27.43 15.81
CA ALA A 36 -27.13 27.43 14.58
C ALA A 36 -28.01 27.75 13.34
N ILE A 37 -28.52 28.98 13.26
CA ILE A 37 -29.47 29.45 12.24
C ILE A 37 -28.94 30.60 11.36
N ASP A 38 -27.80 31.21 11.68
CA ASP A 38 -27.24 32.38 10.95
C ASP A 38 -25.82 32.10 10.42
N GLU A 39 -25.55 32.46 9.16
CA GLU A 39 -24.34 32.07 8.39
C GLU A 39 -23.06 32.78 8.84
N LYS A 40 -23.15 33.83 9.65
CA LYS A 40 -22.02 34.71 9.99
C LYS A 40 -21.01 34.11 10.97
N ASP A 41 -21.41 33.12 11.76
CA ASP A 41 -20.57 32.48 12.79
C ASP A 41 -20.35 30.98 12.55
N GLN A 42 -20.62 30.50 11.32
CA GLN A 42 -20.65 29.06 11.00
C GLN A 42 -19.40 28.30 11.44
N ARG A 43 -18.20 28.88 11.31
CA ARG A 43 -16.95 28.20 11.70
C ARG A 43 -16.79 28.04 13.21
N VAL A 44 -17.21 29.05 13.98
CA VAL A 44 -17.20 29.01 15.45
C VAL A 44 -18.28 28.05 15.95
N VAL A 45 -19.43 28.04 15.29
CA VAL A 45 -20.52 27.10 15.55
C VAL A 45 -20.09 25.66 15.24
N ASP A 46 -19.37 25.42 14.15
CA ASP A 46 -18.88 24.09 13.78
C ASP A 46 -17.83 23.57 14.79
N GLU A 47 -16.87 24.41 15.20
CA GLU A 47 -15.88 24.05 16.24
C GLU A 47 -16.56 23.72 17.58
N LEU A 48 -17.48 24.59 18.03
CA LEU A 48 -18.26 24.38 19.26
C LEU A 48 -19.15 23.13 19.16
N PHE A 49 -19.66 22.83 17.96
CA PHE A 49 -20.46 21.65 17.69
C PHE A 49 -19.63 20.37 17.80
N GLU A 50 -18.41 20.34 17.25
CA GLU A 50 -17.51 19.19 17.35
C GLU A 50 -17.10 18.90 18.81
N GLU A 51 -16.70 19.93 19.56
CA GLU A 51 -16.27 19.79 20.95
C GLU A 51 -17.40 19.28 21.86
N GLU A 52 -18.59 19.86 21.74
CA GLU A 52 -19.73 19.48 22.57
C GLU A 52 -20.30 18.12 22.15
N LEU A 53 -20.26 17.77 20.87
CA LEU A 53 -20.60 16.43 20.41
C LEU A 53 -19.62 15.39 20.96
N ASP A 54 -18.31 15.64 20.94
CA ASP A 54 -17.30 14.75 21.55
C ASP A 54 -17.56 14.56 23.04
N ARG A 55 -17.88 15.64 23.77
CA ARG A 55 -18.23 15.58 25.19
C ARG A 55 -19.45 14.69 25.43
N ARG A 56 -20.53 14.85 24.66
CA ARG A 56 -21.75 14.03 24.81
C ARG A 56 -21.52 12.57 24.48
N LEU A 57 -20.73 12.28 23.44
CA LEU A 57 -20.41 10.90 23.07
C LEU A 57 -19.59 10.21 24.16
N ARG A 58 -18.70 10.92 24.86
CA ARG A 58 -17.96 10.39 26.02
C ARG A 58 -18.85 10.08 27.24
N GLU A 59 -20.03 10.67 27.32
CA GLU A 59 -21.01 10.44 28.40
C GLU A 59 -22.11 9.44 27.99
N ASP A 60 -22.12 8.98 26.74
CA ASP A 60 -23.19 8.14 26.20
C ASP A 60 -22.91 6.64 26.36
N ASP A 61 -23.66 5.98 27.23
CA ASP A 61 -23.52 4.54 27.50
C ASP A 61 -23.77 3.65 26.27
N GLU A 62 -24.63 4.08 25.35
CA GLU A 62 -24.92 3.34 24.12
C GLU A 62 -23.71 3.40 23.17
N PHE A 63 -23.07 4.57 23.08
CA PHE A 63 -21.83 4.76 22.33
C PHE A 63 -20.70 3.87 22.87
N HIS A 64 -20.48 3.86 24.19
CA HIS A 64 -19.47 3.00 24.83
C HIS A 64 -19.73 1.52 24.56
N ARG A 65 -20.99 1.07 24.67
CA ARG A 65 -21.36 -0.32 24.37
C ARG A 65 -21.04 -0.71 22.93
N ILE A 66 -21.32 0.17 21.96
CA ILE A 66 -20.99 -0.08 20.55
C ILE A 66 -19.48 -0.19 20.36
N SER A 67 -18.71 0.70 20.99
CA SER A 67 -17.25 0.65 20.96
C SER A 67 -16.73 -0.68 21.51
N ASP A 68 -17.22 -1.10 22.67
CA ASP A 68 -16.85 -2.37 23.30
C ASP A 68 -17.20 -3.58 22.43
N GLU A 69 -18.39 -3.60 21.80
CA GLU A 69 -18.78 -4.67 20.88
C GLU A 69 -17.84 -4.77 19.65
N ILE A 70 -17.40 -3.64 19.10
CA ILE A 70 -16.42 -3.61 18.01
C ILE A 70 -15.07 -4.15 18.51
N MET A 71 -14.61 -3.68 19.66
CA MET A 71 -13.33 -4.09 20.24
C MET A 71 -13.31 -5.59 20.55
N ASP A 72 -14.37 -6.13 21.17
CA ASP A 72 -14.55 -7.55 21.42
C ASP A 72 -14.46 -8.38 20.12
N GLU A 73 -15.11 -7.91 19.06
CA GLU A 73 -15.08 -8.60 17.77
C GLU A 73 -13.68 -8.53 17.12
N ILE A 74 -12.95 -7.41 17.25
CA ILE A 74 -11.55 -7.32 16.82
C ILE A 74 -10.71 -8.36 17.59
N GLU A 75 -10.84 -8.43 18.91
CA GLU A 75 -10.11 -9.38 19.74
C GLU A 75 -10.40 -10.84 19.36
N LEU A 76 -11.66 -11.19 19.10
CA LEU A 76 -12.06 -12.52 18.64
C LEU A 76 -11.36 -12.92 17.34
N ARG A 77 -11.14 -11.97 16.41
CA ARG A 77 -10.42 -12.25 15.15
C ARG A 77 -8.94 -12.55 15.37
N PHE A 78 -8.30 -11.88 16.32
CA PHE A 78 -6.93 -12.21 16.73
C PHE A 78 -6.86 -13.52 17.50
N ALA A 79 -7.88 -13.88 18.27
CA ALA A 79 -7.95 -15.16 19.00
C ALA A 79 -8.05 -16.39 18.06
N LEU A 80 -8.46 -16.19 16.80
CA LEU A 80 -8.43 -17.23 15.78
C LEU A 80 -7.03 -17.54 15.24
N LEU A 81 -6.00 -16.79 15.61
CA LEU A 81 -4.62 -17.11 15.21
C LEU A 81 -4.17 -18.34 15.99
N THR A 82 -3.94 -19.43 15.25
CA THR A 82 -3.47 -20.72 15.79
C THR A 82 -1.96 -20.78 15.93
N ASP A 83 -1.27 -19.98 15.13
CA ASP A 83 0.17 -19.98 14.97
C ASP A 83 0.77 -18.69 15.50
N GLY A 84 2.00 -18.76 16.01
CA GLY A 84 2.75 -17.60 16.50
C GLY A 84 2.34 -17.11 17.88
N THR A 85 2.91 -15.98 18.27
CA THR A 85 2.69 -15.34 19.56
C THR A 85 2.20 -13.91 19.36
N VAL A 86 1.07 -13.58 19.99
CA VAL A 86 0.54 -12.21 20.03
C VAL A 86 1.09 -11.49 21.26
N ARG A 87 1.86 -10.42 21.06
CA ARG A 87 2.22 -9.48 22.12
C ARG A 87 1.07 -8.50 22.33
N ARG A 88 0.69 -8.31 23.58
CA ARG A 88 -0.40 -7.41 24.00
C ARG A 88 0.14 -6.32 24.91
N ASN A 89 -0.50 -5.15 24.88
CA ASN A 89 -0.20 -4.07 25.80
C ASN A 89 -0.77 -4.37 27.21
N LYS A 90 -0.57 -3.45 28.17
CA LYS A 90 -1.09 -3.56 29.55
C LYS A 90 -2.62 -3.65 29.63
N GLN A 91 -3.33 -3.20 28.60
CA GLN A 91 -4.79 -3.21 28.50
C GLN A 91 -5.30 -4.46 27.76
N GLY A 92 -4.41 -5.38 27.36
CA GLY A 92 -4.80 -6.60 26.63
C GLY A 92 -4.93 -6.43 25.11
N CYS A 93 -4.77 -5.23 24.56
CA CYS A 93 -4.90 -4.97 23.13
C CYS A 93 -3.69 -5.54 22.34
N PRO A 94 -3.90 -6.23 21.21
CA PRO A 94 -2.81 -6.78 20.38
C PRO A 94 -1.94 -5.66 19.81
N GLN A 95 -0.63 -5.74 20.05
CA GLN A 95 0.38 -4.78 19.54
C GLN A 95 1.18 -5.35 18.38
N SER A 96 1.58 -6.62 18.47
CA SER A 96 2.31 -7.30 17.41
C SER A 96 2.08 -8.79 17.46
N TRP A 97 2.29 -9.44 16.33
CA TRP A 97 2.26 -10.88 16.20
C TRP A 97 3.55 -11.35 15.54
N CYS A 98 4.17 -12.39 16.08
CA CYS A 98 5.41 -12.96 15.57
C CYS A 98 5.27 -14.47 15.40
N TRP A 99 5.77 -14.98 14.29
CA TRP A 99 5.80 -16.41 14.00
C TRP A 99 6.96 -16.73 13.07
N GLU A 100 7.50 -17.93 13.21
CA GLU A 100 8.62 -18.44 12.43
C GLU A 100 8.31 -19.88 12.01
N THR A 101 8.70 -20.22 10.79
CA THR A 101 8.58 -21.57 10.24
C THR A 101 9.57 -21.74 9.10
N GLU A 102 10.06 -22.97 8.91
CA GLU A 102 10.85 -23.36 7.74
C GLU A 102 9.97 -23.84 6.57
N ASP A 103 8.69 -24.15 6.84
CA ASP A 103 7.72 -24.56 5.81
C ASP A 103 7.18 -23.33 5.06
N ARG A 104 7.61 -23.19 3.80
CA ARG A 104 7.18 -22.11 2.91
C ARG A 104 5.67 -22.10 2.67
N GLU A 105 5.03 -23.26 2.51
CA GLU A 105 3.61 -23.32 2.22
C GLU A 105 2.78 -22.89 3.43
N ALA A 106 3.16 -23.39 4.61
CA ALA A 106 2.57 -22.93 5.88
C ALA A 106 2.82 -21.43 6.08
N PHE A 107 4.03 -20.93 5.79
CA PHE A 107 4.37 -19.51 5.87
C PHE A 107 3.42 -18.64 5.06
N ILE A 108 3.30 -18.92 3.76
CA ILE A 108 2.44 -18.17 2.84
C ILE A 108 0.97 -18.25 3.30
N LYS A 109 0.50 -19.44 3.68
CA LYS A 109 -0.88 -19.62 4.15
C LYS A 109 -1.19 -18.75 5.36
N THR A 110 -0.31 -18.68 6.36
CA THR A 110 -0.54 -17.87 7.56
C THR A 110 -0.41 -16.38 7.26
N VAL A 111 0.61 -15.95 6.51
CA VAL A 111 0.82 -14.53 6.16
C VAL A 111 -0.33 -13.99 5.32
N THR A 112 -0.92 -14.79 4.42
CA THR A 112 -2.07 -14.34 3.61
C THR A 112 -3.26 -13.89 4.45
N ARG A 113 -3.33 -14.25 5.73
CA ARG A 113 -4.38 -13.73 6.62
C ARG A 113 -4.24 -12.23 6.90
N PHE A 114 -3.02 -11.72 6.86
CA PHE A 114 -2.66 -10.33 7.10
C PHE A 114 -2.50 -9.50 5.82
N SER A 115 -2.31 -10.15 4.67
CA SER A 115 -2.02 -9.46 3.39
C SER A 115 -3.02 -9.68 2.26
N SER A 116 -3.92 -10.66 2.37
CA SER A 116 -4.89 -10.97 1.30
C SER A 116 -6.03 -9.95 1.26
N ASN A 117 -6.64 -9.83 0.08
CA ASN A 117 -7.93 -9.13 -0.16
C ASN A 117 -8.99 -10.06 -0.79
N HIS A 118 -8.77 -11.38 -0.79
CA HIS A 118 -9.66 -12.37 -1.38
C HIS A 118 -11.04 -12.44 -0.71
N LYS A 119 -12.11 -12.11 -1.45
CA LYS A 119 -13.51 -11.98 -0.99
C LYS A 119 -14.03 -13.17 -0.17
N PRO A 120 -13.81 -14.45 -0.55
CA PRO A 120 -14.23 -15.60 0.26
C PRO A 120 -13.66 -15.66 1.69
N ARG A 121 -12.58 -14.92 1.97
CA ARG A 121 -11.94 -14.88 3.31
C ARG A 121 -12.39 -13.69 4.16
N PHE A 122 -13.29 -12.85 3.65
CA PHE A 122 -13.78 -11.67 4.38
C PHE A 122 -14.37 -12.08 5.74
N GLY A 123 -14.01 -11.30 6.77
CA GLY A 123 -14.33 -11.59 8.17
C GLY A 123 -13.29 -12.43 8.91
N ARG A 124 -12.37 -13.09 8.21
CA ARG A 124 -11.24 -13.83 8.81
C ARG A 124 -9.89 -13.15 8.57
N LEU A 125 -9.85 -12.24 7.60
CA LEU A 125 -8.68 -11.42 7.29
C LEU A 125 -8.44 -10.39 8.38
N LEU A 126 -7.16 -10.16 8.68
CA LEU A 126 -6.67 -9.14 9.59
C LEU A 126 -6.04 -7.96 8.83
N THR A 127 -5.99 -8.02 7.49
CA THR A 127 -5.46 -6.95 6.61
C THR A 127 -5.90 -5.54 7.01
N PRO A 128 -7.20 -5.24 7.27
CA PRO A 128 -7.61 -3.89 7.63
C PRO A 128 -7.29 -3.50 9.09
N LEU A 129 -6.83 -4.45 9.92
CA LEU A 129 -6.56 -4.27 11.34
C LEU A 129 -5.05 -4.19 11.66
N VAL A 130 -4.19 -4.33 10.65
CA VAL A 130 -2.74 -4.27 10.83
C VAL A 130 -2.13 -3.13 10.03
N ASN A 131 -1.12 -2.48 10.61
CA ASN A 131 -0.41 -1.37 9.98
C ASN A 131 0.64 -1.83 8.95
N GLY A 132 1.08 -3.10 9.03
CA GLY A 132 2.09 -3.64 8.14
C GLY A 132 2.51 -5.04 8.55
N VAL A 133 3.20 -5.72 7.63
CA VAL A 133 3.77 -7.05 7.83
C VAL A 133 5.26 -6.99 7.57
N TRP A 134 6.06 -7.46 8.53
CA TRP A 134 7.50 -7.64 8.33
C TRP A 134 7.80 -9.10 8.06
N VAL A 135 8.53 -9.35 6.99
CA VAL A 135 8.87 -10.68 6.52
C VAL A 135 10.39 -10.74 6.39
N ALA A 136 11.00 -11.70 7.08
CA ALA A 136 12.42 -11.97 7.03
C ALA A 136 12.64 -13.45 6.70
N GLY A 137 13.69 -13.74 5.94
CA GLY A 137 14.00 -15.09 5.52
C GLY A 137 15.12 -15.14 4.48
N PRO A 138 15.57 -16.35 4.12
CA PRO A 138 16.60 -16.55 3.10
C PRO A 138 16.02 -16.39 1.69
N PHE A 139 15.60 -15.17 1.34
CA PHE A 139 15.06 -14.84 0.02
C PHE A 139 16.19 -14.79 -1.02
N LEU A 140 16.68 -15.96 -1.38
CA LEU A 140 17.76 -16.16 -2.35
C LEU A 140 17.18 -16.41 -3.74
N PRO A 141 17.29 -15.45 -4.67
CA PRO A 141 16.96 -15.74 -6.06
C PRO A 141 17.93 -16.77 -6.63
N LYS A 142 17.40 -17.82 -7.28
CA LYS A 142 18.19 -18.90 -7.90
C LYS A 142 19.24 -18.38 -8.89
N TRP A 143 18.96 -17.24 -9.52
CA TRP A 143 19.82 -16.63 -10.52
C TRP A 143 20.98 -15.82 -9.93
N ASN A 144 21.05 -15.62 -8.60
CA ASN A 144 22.08 -14.81 -7.96
C ASN A 144 23.19 -15.64 -7.29
N ASN A 145 23.48 -16.83 -7.82
CA ASN A 145 24.62 -17.67 -7.42
C ASN A 145 24.77 -17.89 -5.90
N GLY A 146 23.65 -18.00 -5.17
CA GLY A 146 23.64 -18.20 -3.72
C GLY A 146 24.05 -16.97 -2.90
N GLN A 147 24.31 -15.83 -3.51
CA GLN A 147 24.57 -14.59 -2.79
C GLN A 147 23.26 -13.93 -2.37
N GLN A 148 23.12 -13.65 -1.07
CA GLN A 148 21.99 -12.88 -0.57
C GLN A 148 22.20 -11.40 -0.84
N PRO A 149 21.32 -10.74 -1.63
CA PRO A 149 21.40 -9.30 -1.76
C PRO A 149 21.07 -8.65 -0.42
N LYS A 150 21.89 -7.69 0.02
CA LYS A 150 21.65 -6.90 1.24
C LYS A 150 20.60 -5.83 0.97
N LEU A 151 19.35 -6.26 0.80
CA LEU A 151 18.23 -5.40 0.44
C LEU A 151 17.12 -5.50 1.49
N VAL A 152 16.51 -4.35 1.79
CA VAL A 152 15.25 -4.25 2.50
C VAL A 152 14.25 -3.67 1.50
N LEU A 153 13.19 -4.43 1.21
CA LEU A 153 12.14 -3.99 0.30
C LEU A 153 10.97 -3.45 1.11
N LEU A 154 10.53 -2.25 0.74
CA LEU A 154 9.34 -1.62 1.29
C LEU A 154 8.27 -1.65 0.21
N ASP A 155 7.39 -2.64 0.29
CA ASP A 155 6.22 -2.70 -0.60
C ASP A 155 5.15 -1.71 -0.12
N GLY A 156 4.62 -0.92 -1.05
CA GLY A 156 3.67 0.16 -0.79
C GLY A 156 2.29 -0.16 -1.37
N GLU A 157 1.29 0.62 -0.98
CA GLU A 157 0.00 0.56 -1.66
C GLU A 157 0.14 1.06 -3.11
N GLY A 158 -0.51 0.38 -4.05
CA GLY A 158 -0.50 0.78 -5.46
C GLY A 158 -1.04 2.20 -5.65
N LEU A 159 -0.43 2.93 -6.59
CA LEU A 159 -0.81 4.29 -6.91
C LEU A 159 -2.20 4.34 -7.55
N GLY A 160 -3.03 5.31 -7.17
CA GLY A 160 -4.36 5.51 -7.76
C GLY A 160 -5.49 4.65 -7.20
N HIS A 161 -5.23 3.82 -6.16
CA HIS A 161 -6.28 3.04 -5.49
C HIS A 161 -7.20 3.87 -4.57
N THR A 162 -6.82 5.11 -4.24
CA THR A 162 -7.69 6.04 -3.50
C THR A 162 -7.87 7.35 -4.28
N PRO A 163 -9.07 7.94 -4.34
CA PRO A 163 -9.30 9.22 -5.04
C PRO A 163 -8.38 10.36 -4.59
N LYS A 164 -7.90 10.32 -3.33
CA LYS A 164 -6.93 11.27 -2.77
C LYS A 164 -5.48 11.04 -3.24
N SER A 165 -5.11 9.80 -3.57
CA SER A 165 -3.75 9.43 -4.04
C SER A 165 -3.42 9.87 -5.47
N VAL A 166 -4.41 10.38 -6.22
CA VAL A 166 -4.21 10.88 -7.60
C VAL A 166 -3.56 12.27 -7.59
N ALA A 167 -3.68 13.04 -6.50
CA ALA A 167 -3.26 14.44 -6.46
C ALA A 167 -2.17 14.78 -5.43
N ALA A 168 -1.92 13.94 -4.42
CA ALA A 168 -0.90 14.21 -3.42
C ALA A 168 -0.30 12.92 -2.83
N ILE A 169 1.04 12.86 -2.80
CA ILE A 169 1.78 11.90 -1.98
C ILE A 169 1.47 12.19 -0.51
N SER A 170 1.09 11.17 0.26
CA SER A 170 0.82 11.33 1.69
C SER A 170 2.12 11.64 2.46
N THR A 171 2.03 12.37 3.57
CA THR A 171 3.20 12.65 4.45
C THR A 171 3.91 11.38 4.92
N SER A 172 3.18 10.27 5.10
CA SER A 172 3.78 8.98 5.45
C SER A 172 4.59 8.38 4.30
N LEU A 173 4.14 8.54 3.05
CA LEU A 173 4.89 8.13 1.86
C LEU A 173 6.10 9.04 1.63
N THR A 174 5.98 10.36 1.81
CA THR A 174 7.12 11.31 1.75
C THR A 174 8.23 10.92 2.72
N ARG A 175 7.91 10.60 3.98
CA ARG A 175 8.93 10.14 4.95
C ARG A 175 9.63 8.84 4.51
N ARG A 176 8.91 7.93 3.85
CA ARG A 176 9.49 6.68 3.32
C ARG A 176 10.42 6.96 2.15
N ILE A 177 10.05 7.88 1.25
CA ILE A 177 10.86 8.37 0.13
C ILE A 177 12.16 9.01 0.63
N GLU A 178 12.08 9.83 1.67
CA GLU A 178 13.23 10.46 2.30
C GLU A 178 14.18 9.44 2.94
N ALA A 179 13.62 8.45 3.67
CA ALA A 179 14.40 7.41 4.34
C ALA A 179 14.94 6.32 3.41
N ALA A 180 14.34 6.13 2.22
CA ALA A 180 14.78 5.13 1.26
C ALA A 180 16.06 5.57 0.56
N ASP A 181 16.97 4.61 0.35
CA ASP A 181 18.18 4.84 -0.43
C ASP A 181 17.88 4.84 -1.95
N ALA A 182 16.84 4.12 -2.40
CA ALA A 182 16.31 4.14 -3.76
C ALA A 182 14.81 3.86 -3.81
N ILE A 183 14.16 4.33 -4.88
CA ILE A 183 12.72 4.23 -5.09
C ILE A 183 12.48 3.56 -6.42
N VAL A 184 11.86 2.38 -6.42
CA VAL A 184 11.50 1.69 -7.67
C VAL A 184 10.03 1.97 -7.98
N LEU A 185 9.79 2.77 -9.02
CA LEU A 185 8.45 2.95 -9.58
C LEU A 185 8.20 1.85 -10.61
N VAL A 186 7.24 0.98 -10.30
CA VAL A 186 6.88 -0.17 -11.12
C VAL A 186 5.68 0.18 -11.99
N ASP A 187 5.81 -0.02 -13.30
CA ASP A 187 4.75 0.25 -14.27
C ASP A 187 4.59 -0.91 -15.27
N ASN A 188 3.50 -0.94 -16.02
CA ASN A 188 3.25 -1.92 -17.07
C ASN A 188 3.85 -1.45 -18.40
N ALA A 189 4.69 -2.26 -19.04
CA ALA A 189 5.31 -1.93 -20.32
C ALA A 189 4.32 -1.89 -21.50
N VAL A 190 3.19 -2.60 -21.42
CA VAL A 190 2.20 -2.70 -22.50
C VAL A 190 1.39 -1.40 -22.62
N GLN A 191 1.09 -0.78 -21.48
CA GLN A 191 0.40 0.50 -21.38
C GLN A 191 1.12 1.36 -20.33
N PRO A 192 2.31 1.87 -20.67
CA PRO A 192 3.13 2.61 -19.73
C PRO A 192 2.57 4.01 -19.53
N MET A 193 2.97 4.64 -18.42
CA MET A 193 2.79 6.08 -18.18
C MET A 193 1.34 6.53 -18.05
N HIS A 194 0.48 5.71 -17.44
CA HIS A 194 -0.84 6.16 -17.02
C HIS A 194 -0.75 7.28 -15.97
N ALA A 195 -1.90 7.91 -15.67
CA ALA A 195 -1.98 9.11 -14.81
C ALA A 195 -1.27 8.97 -13.45
N ALA A 196 -1.35 7.81 -12.80
CA ALA A 196 -0.80 7.60 -11.47
C ALA A 196 0.75 7.53 -11.45
N PRO A 197 1.42 6.70 -12.28
CA PRO A 197 2.88 6.77 -12.47
C PRO A 197 3.37 8.17 -12.86
N VAL A 198 2.69 8.85 -13.80
CA VAL A 198 3.03 10.21 -14.25
C VAL A 198 3.00 11.21 -13.10
N ALA A 199 1.94 11.18 -12.28
CA ALA A 199 1.81 12.05 -11.12
C ALA A 199 2.91 11.78 -10.09
N ALA A 200 3.19 10.51 -9.78
CA ALA A 200 4.26 10.14 -8.86
C ALA A 200 5.63 10.62 -9.34
N MET A 201 5.93 10.50 -10.64
CA MET A 201 7.19 11.02 -11.20
C MET A 201 7.29 12.53 -11.10
N LYS A 202 6.22 13.26 -11.48
CA LYS A 202 6.19 14.73 -11.35
C LYS A 202 6.44 15.15 -9.91
N GLU A 203 5.86 14.44 -8.95
CA GLU A 203 6.07 14.71 -7.53
C GLU A 203 7.49 14.37 -7.03
N MET A 204 8.12 13.30 -7.54
CA MET A 204 9.52 13.00 -7.22
C MET A 204 10.47 14.08 -7.76
N ILE A 205 10.14 14.70 -8.89
CA ILE A 205 10.90 15.81 -9.45
C ILE A 205 10.72 17.06 -8.60
N THR A 206 9.48 17.43 -8.26
CA THR A 206 9.19 18.64 -7.46
C THR A 206 9.72 18.53 -6.04
N SER A 207 9.67 17.35 -5.42
CA SER A 207 10.21 17.07 -4.07
C SER A 207 11.73 16.91 -4.03
N GLY A 208 12.42 16.95 -5.19
CA GLY A 208 13.87 16.80 -5.26
C GLY A 208 14.40 15.37 -5.05
N SER A 209 13.51 14.37 -5.05
CA SER A 209 13.86 12.95 -4.85
C SER A 209 14.16 12.19 -6.15
N ALA A 210 14.19 12.88 -7.29
CA ALA A 210 14.42 12.29 -8.62
C ALA A 210 15.72 11.48 -8.75
N SER A 211 16.77 11.83 -8.01
CA SER A 211 18.05 11.09 -8.01
C SER A 211 17.92 9.66 -7.47
N LYS A 212 16.93 9.40 -6.61
CA LYS A 212 16.64 8.09 -6.03
C LYS A 212 15.75 7.22 -6.92
N LEU A 213 15.11 7.80 -7.93
CA LEU A 213 14.09 7.13 -8.74
C LEU A 213 14.70 6.11 -9.70
N LEU A 214 14.16 4.90 -9.71
CA LEU A 214 14.42 3.81 -10.63
C LEU A 214 13.08 3.43 -11.27
N LEU A 215 13.03 3.26 -12.58
CA LEU A 215 11.82 2.88 -13.32
C LEU A 215 11.92 1.42 -13.71
N MET A 216 10.91 0.62 -13.36
CA MET A 216 10.84 -0.79 -13.74
C MET A 216 9.54 -1.07 -14.49
N PHE A 217 9.67 -1.40 -15.77
CA PHE A 217 8.55 -1.78 -16.63
C PHE A 217 8.40 -3.30 -16.66
N THR A 218 7.25 -3.78 -16.18
CA THR A 218 6.85 -5.19 -16.12
C THR A 218 6.10 -5.61 -17.38
N HIS A 219 5.87 -6.92 -17.58
CA HIS A 219 5.15 -7.46 -18.75
C HIS A 219 5.82 -7.07 -20.09
N PHE A 220 7.14 -6.86 -20.10
CA PHE A 220 7.87 -6.40 -21.27
C PHE A 220 7.84 -7.39 -22.45
N GLU A 221 7.67 -8.67 -22.16
CA GLU A 221 7.47 -9.75 -23.14
C GLU A 221 6.17 -9.58 -23.94
N GLU A 222 5.18 -8.88 -23.38
CA GLU A 222 3.87 -8.66 -23.98
C GLU A 222 3.82 -7.42 -24.87
N VAL A 223 4.87 -6.59 -24.88
CA VAL A 223 4.99 -5.44 -25.77
C VAL A 223 5.09 -5.93 -27.21
N LYS A 224 4.04 -5.66 -27.99
CA LYS A 224 3.86 -6.10 -29.38
C LYS A 224 3.47 -4.92 -30.26
N GLY A 225 3.92 -4.95 -31.51
CA GLY A 225 3.56 -3.99 -32.53
C GLY A 225 4.23 -4.37 -33.84
N ASP A 226 3.62 -3.99 -34.96
CA ASP A 226 4.08 -4.39 -36.31
C ASP A 226 5.53 -3.94 -36.59
N ASN A 227 5.97 -2.86 -35.94
CA ASN A 227 7.32 -2.29 -36.05
C ASN A 227 8.26 -2.66 -34.88
N LEU A 228 7.87 -3.58 -33.99
CA LEU A 228 8.63 -3.93 -32.77
C LEU A 228 9.28 -5.31 -32.89
N GLY A 229 10.23 -5.41 -33.82
CA GLY A 229 10.86 -6.68 -34.22
C GLY A 229 11.86 -7.22 -33.19
N ASN A 230 12.49 -6.33 -32.41
CA ASN A 230 13.46 -6.73 -31.39
C ASN A 230 13.24 -6.01 -30.04
N ALA A 231 14.03 -6.39 -29.02
CA ALA A 231 13.88 -5.84 -27.68
C ALA A 231 14.24 -4.34 -27.59
N ALA A 232 15.22 -3.87 -28.37
CA ALA A 232 15.59 -2.45 -28.39
C ALA A 232 14.47 -1.58 -28.97
N ASP A 233 13.78 -2.06 -30.02
CA ASP A 233 12.62 -1.36 -30.59
C ASP A 233 11.52 -1.20 -29.53
N ARG A 234 11.27 -2.25 -28.73
CA ARG A 234 10.29 -2.24 -27.64
C ARG A 234 10.70 -1.30 -26.50
N GLU A 235 11.97 -1.27 -26.12
CA GLU A 235 12.48 -0.31 -25.13
C GLU A 235 12.28 1.12 -25.60
N GLN A 236 12.65 1.41 -26.84
CA GLN A 236 12.50 2.75 -27.42
C GLN A 236 11.03 3.17 -27.47
N HIS A 237 10.12 2.25 -27.79
CA HIS A 237 8.68 2.50 -27.75
C HIS A 237 8.21 2.91 -26.36
N VAL A 238 8.57 2.15 -25.31
CA VAL A 238 8.18 2.48 -23.93
C VAL A 238 8.79 3.81 -23.47
N LEU A 239 10.08 4.07 -23.78
CA LEU A 239 10.75 5.32 -23.43
C LEU A 239 10.13 6.53 -24.14
N ALA A 240 9.62 6.38 -25.36
CA ALA A 240 8.94 7.46 -26.07
C ALA A 240 7.66 7.90 -25.35
N SER A 241 6.88 6.95 -24.81
CA SER A 241 5.68 7.23 -24.01
C SER A 241 5.99 8.05 -22.74
N ILE A 242 7.18 7.86 -22.15
CA ILE A 242 7.63 8.67 -21.00
C ILE A 242 7.76 10.14 -21.39
N GLY A 243 8.42 10.41 -22.53
CA GLY A 243 8.63 11.77 -23.02
C GLY A 243 7.31 12.49 -23.34
N GLU A 244 6.38 11.78 -23.98
CA GLU A 244 5.06 12.30 -24.34
C GLU A 244 4.24 12.74 -23.11
N GLU A 245 4.18 11.90 -22.07
CA GLU A 245 3.33 12.12 -20.89
C GLU A 245 3.94 13.08 -19.85
N LEU A 246 5.27 13.08 -19.71
CA LEU A 246 5.95 13.96 -18.75
C LEU A 246 6.11 15.40 -19.28
N GLY A 247 6.17 15.56 -20.60
CA GLY A 247 6.44 16.82 -21.26
C GLY A 247 7.87 17.35 -21.06
N PRO A 248 8.24 18.47 -21.71
CA PRO A 248 9.64 18.86 -21.91
C PRO A 248 10.42 19.24 -20.64
N PHE A 249 9.73 19.64 -19.57
CA PHE A 249 10.38 20.02 -18.31
C PHE A 249 10.80 18.80 -17.50
N ALA A 250 9.87 17.89 -17.24
CA ALA A 250 10.13 16.67 -16.49
C ALA A 250 11.02 15.71 -17.28
N GLU A 251 10.89 15.66 -18.60
CA GLU A 251 11.79 14.90 -19.47
C GLU A 251 13.24 15.40 -19.34
N ARG A 252 13.48 16.72 -19.34
CA ARG A 252 14.83 17.28 -19.16
C ARG A 252 15.42 16.94 -17.79
N ALA A 253 14.61 17.05 -16.74
CA ALA A 253 15.03 16.72 -15.37
C ALA A 253 15.40 15.24 -15.22
N LEU A 254 14.69 14.35 -15.91
CA LEU A 254 14.91 12.90 -15.84
C LEU A 254 15.79 12.35 -16.96
N ARG A 255 16.16 13.11 -17.99
CA ARG A 255 16.82 12.58 -19.21
C ARG A 255 18.08 11.75 -18.92
N SER A 256 18.94 12.22 -18.02
CA SER A 256 20.12 11.43 -17.61
C SER A 256 19.71 10.18 -16.84
N ARG A 257 18.67 10.32 -15.98
CA ARG A 257 18.16 9.24 -15.15
C ARG A 257 17.50 8.14 -15.98
N LEU A 258 16.66 8.48 -16.95
CA LEU A 258 15.97 7.53 -17.83
C LEU A 258 16.92 6.65 -18.63
N LYS A 259 18.17 7.09 -18.86
CA LYS A 259 19.18 6.29 -19.57
C LYS A 259 19.81 5.21 -18.70
N GLU A 260 19.96 5.46 -17.41
CA GLU A 260 20.72 4.60 -16.48
C GLU A 260 19.83 3.85 -15.50
N ALA A 261 18.59 4.31 -15.31
CA ALA A 261 17.68 3.87 -14.25
C ALA A 261 16.36 3.29 -14.78
N CYS A 262 16.30 2.91 -16.06
CA CYS A 262 15.14 2.24 -16.66
C CYS A 262 15.43 0.75 -16.84
N PHE A 263 14.57 -0.09 -16.29
CA PHE A 263 14.69 -1.54 -16.32
C PHE A 263 13.46 -2.17 -16.94
N PHE A 264 13.67 -3.17 -17.78
CA PHE A 264 12.61 -3.84 -18.54
C PHE A 264 12.59 -5.32 -18.22
N VAL A 265 11.56 -5.76 -17.50
CA VAL A 265 11.46 -7.11 -16.94
C VAL A 265 10.21 -7.81 -17.45
N GLY A 266 10.34 -9.13 -17.67
CA GLY A 266 9.24 -9.98 -18.12
C GLY A 266 9.28 -11.37 -17.49
N GLY A 267 8.13 -12.03 -17.40
CA GLY A 267 7.97 -13.36 -16.82
C GLY A 267 8.34 -13.46 -15.34
N ILE A 268 8.14 -12.38 -14.58
CA ILE A 268 8.51 -12.28 -13.16
C ILE A 268 7.47 -12.90 -12.20
N ASP A 269 6.34 -13.33 -12.74
CA ASP A 269 5.31 -14.13 -12.07
C ASP A 269 5.77 -15.59 -11.82
N ALA A 270 6.78 -16.04 -12.58
CA ALA A 270 7.34 -17.38 -12.49
C ALA A 270 8.81 -17.39 -12.03
N SER A 271 9.32 -18.57 -11.67
CA SER A 271 10.74 -18.75 -11.37
C SER A 271 11.57 -18.53 -12.64
N LEU A 272 12.39 -17.48 -12.61
CA LEU A 272 13.36 -17.21 -13.68
C LEU A 272 14.46 -18.27 -13.70
N ASP A 273 14.84 -18.66 -14.92
CA ASP A 273 15.84 -19.68 -15.20
C ASP A 273 16.97 -19.04 -16.01
N PRO A 274 18.16 -18.84 -15.44
CA PRO A 274 19.25 -18.12 -16.10
C PRO A 274 19.80 -18.86 -17.33
N THR A 275 19.44 -20.14 -17.54
CA THR A 275 19.85 -20.90 -18.72
C THR A 275 19.01 -20.56 -19.95
N LYS A 276 17.73 -20.18 -19.75
CA LYS A 276 16.79 -19.86 -20.83
C LYS A 276 17.08 -18.49 -21.43
N LYS A 277 17.22 -18.42 -22.75
CA LYS A 277 17.51 -17.17 -23.48
C LYS A 277 16.47 -16.06 -23.19
N SER A 278 15.20 -16.41 -23.07
CA SER A 278 14.12 -15.47 -22.74
C SER A 278 14.29 -14.84 -21.35
N HIS A 279 14.78 -15.59 -20.37
CA HIS A 279 14.91 -15.14 -18.98
C HIS A 279 16.25 -14.44 -18.70
N LYS A 280 17.30 -14.75 -19.46
CA LYS A 280 18.64 -14.13 -19.30
C LYS A 280 18.59 -12.60 -19.26
N ARG A 281 17.76 -12.01 -20.12
CA ARG A 281 17.57 -10.55 -20.18
C ARG A 281 16.94 -10.03 -18.89
N THR A 282 15.82 -10.59 -18.44
CA THR A 282 15.17 -10.21 -17.18
C THR A 282 16.12 -10.34 -15.99
N VAL A 283 16.87 -11.45 -15.92
CA VAL A 283 17.88 -11.67 -14.87
C VAL A 283 18.94 -10.57 -14.89
N GLY A 284 19.50 -10.24 -16.06
CA GLY A 284 20.48 -9.17 -16.19
C GLY A 284 19.93 -7.81 -15.75
N GLN A 285 18.68 -7.51 -16.10
CA GLN A 285 18.01 -6.26 -15.69
C GLN A 285 17.80 -6.19 -14.17
N LEU A 286 17.41 -7.30 -13.52
CA LEU A 286 17.28 -7.37 -12.07
C LEU A 286 18.63 -7.29 -11.34
N GLN A 287 19.70 -7.85 -11.91
CA GLN A 287 21.05 -7.70 -11.38
C GLN A 287 21.51 -6.24 -11.46
N LEU A 288 21.31 -5.58 -12.61
CA LEU A 288 21.61 -4.16 -12.77
C LEU A 288 20.78 -3.29 -11.82
N LEU A 289 19.52 -3.61 -11.59
CA LEU A 289 18.68 -2.91 -10.62
C LEU A 289 19.23 -3.05 -9.18
N ALA A 290 19.64 -4.27 -8.81
CA ALA A 290 20.20 -4.55 -7.49
C ALA A 290 21.57 -3.89 -7.26
N ASP A 291 22.39 -3.78 -8.31
CA ASP A 291 23.74 -3.20 -8.24
C ASP A 291 23.76 -1.69 -8.48
N GLY A 292 22.88 -1.17 -9.33
CA GLY A 292 22.75 0.26 -9.64
C GLY A 292 22.43 1.10 -8.40
N HIS A 293 21.84 0.48 -7.38
CA HIS A 293 21.67 1.11 -6.08
C HIS A 293 23.00 1.45 -5.37
N ARG A 294 24.06 0.67 -5.58
CA ARG A 294 25.36 0.86 -4.92
C ARG A 294 26.18 2.03 -5.48
N GLN A 295 25.88 2.49 -6.70
CA GLN A 295 26.65 3.54 -7.38
C GLN A 295 26.22 4.96 -7.00
N HIS A 296 25.13 5.13 -6.25
CA HIS A 296 24.60 6.43 -5.83
C HIS A 296 24.80 6.74 -4.33
N ARG A 297 25.71 6.01 -3.66
CA ARG A 297 26.20 6.33 -2.32
C ARG A 297 27.49 7.13 -2.39
#